data_AF-A0A1H2DEH8-F1
#
_entry.id   AF-A0A1H2DEH8-F1
#
_cell.length_a   1.000
_cell.length_b   1.000
_cell.length_c   1.000
_cell.angle_alpha   90.00
_cell.angle_beta   90.00
_cell.angle_gamma   90.00
#
_symmetry.space_group_name_H-M   'P 1'
#
loop_
_entity.id
_entity.type
_entity.pdbx_description
1 polymer ?
#
loop_
_entity_poly.entity_id
_entity_poly.type
_entity_poly.pdbx_seq_one_letter_code
_entity_poly.pdbx_strand_id
1 'polypeptide(L)'
;MVFSQAQYEAVIDEIDGGTKTLQAKLAEVKPAAREATDHWWIDPMAAQVINWIADKTVEIGTAMLDWILDVLKGATAPIWMFIDAYKWADLRGAANGVSTDLSMQNLVIDDSDWSGKARESYLVVAGAQASAAARVGSIATTTSATLVGCATAGLLFYTAVAAVLVKLIAATVTAIAAFGSAVFSWAGAALVIEEAGFNTAVLGGAAATLGAFLAAQAAAMAVLHGDAVDPAGFPSGANGGSPAWPTSNTAQYSDATVNDEDADWSLQKD
;
A
#
# COMPACT_ATOMS: atom_id res chain seq x y z
N MET A 1 -0.82 15.18 -0.70
CA MET A 1 -0.78 15.10 0.77
C MET A 1 0.37 14.20 1.16
N VAL A 2 1.06 14.51 2.26
CA VAL A 2 2.07 13.60 2.86
C VAL A 2 1.33 12.71 3.85
N PHE A 3 1.58 11.40 3.82
CA PHE A 3 1.01 10.46 4.79
C PHE A 3 1.50 10.79 6.20
N SER A 4 0.59 10.79 7.17
CA SER A 4 0.92 10.89 8.59
C SER A 4 0.32 9.69 9.31
N GLN A 5 1.16 8.92 10.01
CA GLN A 5 0.72 7.77 10.79
C GLN A 5 -0.31 8.18 11.86
N ALA A 6 -0.08 9.29 12.56
CA ALA A 6 -1.00 9.76 13.59
C ALA A 6 -2.36 10.17 13.00
N GLN A 7 -2.38 10.82 11.82
CA GLN A 7 -3.64 11.14 11.15
C GLN A 7 -4.37 9.87 10.68
N TYR A 8 -3.61 8.90 10.20
CA TYR A 8 -4.16 7.61 9.78
C TYR A 8 -4.77 6.83 10.94
N GLU A 9 -4.06 6.70 12.05
CA GLU A 9 -4.54 6.04 13.27
C GLU A 9 -5.80 6.74 13.81
N ALA A 10 -5.82 8.07 13.84
CA ALA A 10 -7.01 8.83 14.23
C ALA A 10 -8.23 8.53 13.34
N VAL A 11 -8.04 8.41 12.02
CA VAL A 11 -9.12 8.02 11.10
C VAL A 11 -9.60 6.59 11.39
N ILE A 12 -8.70 5.64 11.66
CA ILE A 12 -9.10 4.27 12.01
C ILE A 12 -9.88 4.23 13.33
N ASP A 13 -9.44 4.97 14.34
CA ASP A 13 -10.14 5.09 15.62
C ASP A 13 -11.54 5.70 15.46
N GLU A 14 -11.68 6.72 14.60
CA GLU A 14 -12.99 7.29 14.26
C GLU A 14 -13.90 6.27 13.57
N ILE A 15 -13.37 5.42 12.69
CA ILE A 15 -14.14 4.34 12.05
C ILE A 15 -14.55 3.30 13.11
N ASP A 16 -13.66 2.90 14.02
CA ASP A 16 -14.00 1.95 15.10
C ASP A 16 -15.10 2.50 16.01
N GLY A 17 -15.01 3.77 16.43
CA GLY A 17 -16.07 4.44 17.19
C GLY A 17 -17.39 4.55 16.40
N GLY A 18 -17.30 4.87 15.11
CA GLY A 18 -18.45 4.98 14.22
C GLY A 18 -19.14 3.64 13.97
N THR A 19 -18.41 2.54 13.84
CA THR A 19 -19.00 1.20 13.62
C THR A 19 -19.83 0.76 14.82
N LYS A 20 -19.32 1.00 16.05
CA LYS A 20 -20.07 0.80 17.30
C LYS A 20 -21.33 1.67 17.35
N THR A 21 -21.22 2.92 16.93
CA THR A 21 -22.35 3.85 16.87
C THR A 21 -23.42 3.38 15.88
N LEU A 22 -23.01 2.99 14.67
CA LEU A 22 -23.92 2.45 13.66
C LEU A 22 -24.61 1.18 14.15
N GLN A 23 -23.85 0.25 14.75
CA GLN A 23 -24.40 -0.97 15.32
C GLN A 23 -25.47 -0.68 16.38
N ALA A 24 -25.19 0.26 17.30
CA ALA A 24 -26.16 0.68 18.31
C ALA A 24 -27.42 1.27 17.66
N LYS A 25 -27.27 2.12 16.64
CA LYS A 25 -28.42 2.70 15.91
C LYS A 25 -29.22 1.67 15.13
N LEU A 26 -28.59 0.70 14.48
CA LEU A 26 -29.30 -0.39 13.81
C LEU A 26 -30.12 -1.23 14.80
N ALA A 27 -29.64 -1.42 16.02
CA ALA A 27 -30.39 -2.11 17.07
C ALA A 27 -31.65 -1.34 17.52
N GLU A 28 -31.68 -0.01 17.38
CA GLU A 28 -32.83 0.85 17.71
C GLU A 28 -33.92 0.85 16.61
N VAL A 29 -33.59 0.49 15.36
CA VAL A 29 -34.50 0.57 14.20
C VAL A 29 -35.76 -0.27 14.36
N LYS A 30 -35.64 -1.56 14.68
CA LYS A 30 -36.81 -2.46 14.84
C LYS A 30 -37.68 -2.07 16.03
N PRO A 31 -37.12 -1.76 17.22
CA PRO A 31 -37.90 -1.19 18.33
C PRO A 31 -38.68 0.06 17.95
N ALA A 32 -38.04 1.03 17.28
CA ALA A 32 -38.70 2.27 16.86
C ALA A 32 -39.86 2.01 15.87
N ALA A 33 -39.66 1.09 14.93
CA ALA A 33 -40.72 0.68 14.02
C ALA A 33 -41.89 -0.01 14.75
N ARG A 34 -41.59 -0.88 15.72
CA ARG A 34 -42.63 -1.54 16.53
C ARG A 34 -43.44 -0.52 17.33
N GLU A 35 -42.78 0.40 18.01
CA GLU A 35 -43.42 1.49 18.75
C GLU A 35 -44.35 2.31 17.85
N ALA A 36 -43.89 2.67 16.64
CA ALA A 36 -44.71 3.39 15.67
C ALA A 36 -45.94 2.60 15.19
N THR A 37 -45.88 1.26 15.21
CA THR A 37 -46.97 0.38 14.76
C THR A 37 -47.89 -0.12 15.86
N ASP A 38 -47.52 0.03 17.14
CA ASP A 38 -48.27 -0.48 18.31
C ASP A 38 -49.44 0.44 18.72
N HIS A 39 -50.03 1.12 17.74
CA HIS A 39 -51.09 2.09 17.95
C HIS A 39 -52.38 1.61 17.28
N TRP A 40 -53.50 1.72 18.00
CA TRP A 40 -54.80 1.22 17.54
C TRP A 40 -55.31 1.89 16.25
N TRP A 41 -54.81 3.09 15.93
CA TRP A 41 -55.20 3.85 14.74
C TRP A 41 -54.34 3.53 13.50
N ILE A 42 -53.32 2.68 13.62
CA ILE A 42 -52.45 2.30 12.50
C ILE A 42 -53.10 1.14 11.74
N ASP A 43 -53.27 1.34 10.43
CA ASP A 43 -53.79 0.29 9.55
C ASP A 43 -52.83 -0.92 9.49
N PRO A 44 -53.33 -2.17 9.49
CA PRO A 44 -52.49 -3.36 9.43
C PRO A 44 -51.54 -3.43 8.22
N MET A 45 -51.93 -2.89 7.05
CA MET A 45 -51.01 -2.80 5.91
C MET A 45 -49.91 -1.77 6.16
N ALA A 46 -50.24 -0.62 6.76
CA ALA A 46 -49.22 0.36 7.14
C ALA A 46 -48.23 -0.23 8.14
N ALA A 47 -48.71 -1.00 9.13
CA ALA A 47 -47.86 -1.70 10.08
C ALA A 47 -46.93 -2.73 9.41
N GLN A 48 -47.42 -3.50 8.44
CA GLN A 48 -46.59 -4.44 7.68
C GLN A 48 -45.51 -3.73 6.88
N VAL A 49 -45.85 -2.62 6.21
CA VAL A 49 -44.91 -1.84 5.41
C VAL A 49 -43.82 -1.24 6.31
N ILE A 50 -44.18 -0.65 7.45
CA ILE A 50 -43.22 -0.07 8.41
C ILE A 50 -42.24 -1.13 8.93
N ASN A 51 -42.74 -2.30 9.33
CA ASN A 51 -41.89 -3.40 9.79
C ASN A 51 -41.00 -3.93 8.66
N TRP A 52 -41.50 -4.02 7.42
CA TRP A 52 -40.70 -4.42 6.28
C TRP A 52 -39.55 -3.44 5.98
N ILE A 53 -39.81 -2.12 6.05
CA ILE A 53 -38.75 -1.10 5.91
C ILE A 53 -37.71 -1.30 7.01
N ALA A 54 -38.14 -1.44 8.27
CA ALA A 54 -37.24 -1.59 9.40
C ALA A 54 -36.35 -2.84 9.25
N ASP A 55 -36.93 -3.96 8.81
CA ASP A 55 -36.17 -5.17 8.50
C ASP A 55 -35.16 -4.93 7.39
N LYS A 56 -35.54 -4.25 6.30
CA LYS A 56 -34.63 -3.94 5.19
C LYS A 56 -33.52 -2.96 5.57
N THR A 57 -33.83 -1.93 6.36
CA THR A 57 -32.85 -1.00 6.92
C THR A 57 -31.81 -1.74 7.76
N VAL A 58 -32.24 -2.66 8.63
CA VAL A 58 -31.31 -3.46 9.44
C VAL A 58 -30.50 -4.42 8.58
N GLU A 59 -31.12 -5.09 7.60
CA GLU A 59 -30.44 -6.02 6.68
C GLU A 59 -29.31 -5.30 5.92
N ILE A 60 -29.64 -4.18 5.25
CA ILE A 60 -28.65 -3.43 4.46
C ILE A 60 -27.61 -2.78 5.37
N GLY A 61 -28.02 -2.19 6.49
CA GLY A 61 -27.10 -1.58 7.45
C GLY A 61 -26.11 -2.58 8.05
N THR A 62 -26.56 -3.81 8.34
CA THR A 62 -25.69 -4.89 8.82
C THR A 62 -24.73 -5.35 7.74
N ALA A 63 -25.20 -5.53 6.50
CA ALA A 63 -24.32 -5.89 5.38
C ALA A 63 -23.24 -4.84 5.12
N MET A 64 -23.58 -3.55 5.22
CA MET A 64 -22.62 -2.45 5.11
C MET A 64 -21.63 -2.43 6.28
N LEU A 65 -22.12 -2.64 7.50
CA LEU A 65 -21.27 -2.72 8.69
C LEU A 65 -20.26 -3.87 8.56
N ASP A 66 -20.72 -5.05 8.15
CA ASP A 66 -19.86 -6.23 7.92
C ASP A 66 -18.81 -5.94 6.85
N TRP A 67 -19.18 -5.26 5.75
CA TRP A 67 -18.23 -4.84 4.73
C TRP A 67 -17.16 -3.88 5.28
N ILE A 68 -17.54 -2.89 6.10
CA ILE A 68 -16.60 -1.97 6.74
C ILE A 68 -15.64 -2.74 7.67
N LEU A 69 -16.17 -3.65 8.49
CA LEU A 69 -15.38 -4.47 9.40
C LEU A 69 -14.43 -5.41 8.64
N ASP A 70 -14.84 -5.95 7.51
CA ASP A 70 -13.99 -6.81 6.68
C ASP A 70 -12.81 -6.02 6.09
N VAL A 71 -13.09 -4.82 5.57
CA VAL A 71 -12.07 -3.91 5.05
C VAL A 71 -11.09 -3.46 6.14
N LEU A 72 -11.57 -3.18 7.36
CA LEU A 72 -10.73 -2.78 8.49
C LEU A 72 -9.69 -3.82 8.91
N LYS A 73 -9.87 -5.10 8.56
CA LYS A 73 -8.84 -6.14 8.80
C LYS A 73 -7.51 -5.79 8.11
N GLY A 74 -7.57 -5.06 7.00
CA GLY A 74 -6.39 -4.58 6.26
C GLY A 74 -5.85 -3.23 6.72
N ALA A 75 -6.37 -2.63 7.80
CA ALA A 75 -6.01 -1.27 8.21
C ALA A 75 -4.56 -1.12 8.66
N THR A 76 -3.86 -2.20 9.00
CA THR A 76 -2.44 -2.12 9.37
C THR A 76 -1.51 -2.01 8.15
N ALA A 77 -1.96 -2.39 6.95
CA ALA A 77 -1.10 -2.45 5.77
C ALA A 77 -0.51 -1.08 5.37
N PRO A 78 -1.27 0.04 5.33
CA PRO A 78 -0.70 1.36 5.02
C PRO A 78 0.38 1.82 6.00
N ILE A 79 0.28 1.47 7.29
CA ILE A 79 1.29 1.79 8.30
C ILE A 79 2.60 1.05 7.99
N TRP A 80 2.53 -0.25 7.72
CA TRP A 80 3.71 -1.04 7.37
C TRP A 80 4.34 -0.58 6.05
N MET A 81 3.53 -0.26 5.05
CA MET A 81 4.03 0.33 3.79
C MET A 81 4.79 1.63 4.06
N PHE A 82 4.26 2.51 4.91
CA PHE A 82 4.96 3.74 5.27
C PHE A 82 6.28 3.48 6.00
N ILE A 83 6.29 2.60 7.01
CA ILE A 83 7.51 2.24 7.76
C ILE A 83 8.56 1.63 6.85
N ASP A 84 8.16 0.67 6.01
CA ASP A 84 9.09 0.00 5.09
C ASP A 84 9.61 0.96 4.02
N ALA A 85 8.83 1.97 3.62
CA ALA A 85 9.31 3.00 2.71
C ALA A 85 10.54 3.74 3.25
N TYR A 86 10.60 4.03 4.56
CA TYR A 86 11.78 4.66 5.16
C TYR A 86 12.97 3.71 5.22
N LYS A 87 12.76 2.43 5.52
CA LYS A 87 13.84 1.43 5.46
C LYS A 87 14.46 1.35 4.07
N TRP A 88 13.64 1.41 3.03
CA TRP A 88 14.12 1.48 1.65
C TRP A 88 14.82 2.81 1.33
N ALA A 89 14.39 3.93 1.91
CA ALA A 89 15.10 5.20 1.79
C ALA A 89 16.48 5.18 2.46
N ASP A 90 16.61 4.52 3.62
CA ASP A 90 17.89 4.32 4.30
C ASP A 90 18.83 3.44 3.47
N LEU A 91 18.30 2.34 2.91
CA LEU A 91 19.05 1.47 2.00
C LEU A 91 19.54 2.23 0.76
N ARG A 92 18.71 3.11 0.19
CA ARG A 92 19.10 4.02 -0.89
C ARG A 92 20.31 4.85 -0.46
N GLY A 93 20.26 5.45 0.73
CA GLY A 93 21.35 6.26 1.28
C GLY A 93 22.66 5.46 1.36
N ALA A 94 22.60 4.25 1.93
CA ALA A 94 23.75 3.37 2.04
C ALA A 94 24.31 2.94 0.66
N ALA A 95 23.45 2.51 -0.26
CA ALA A 95 23.86 2.06 -1.59
C ALA A 95 24.49 3.19 -2.44
N ASN A 96 23.92 4.39 -2.38
CA ASN A 96 24.50 5.56 -3.05
C ASN A 96 25.80 6.03 -2.40
N GLY A 97 25.96 5.83 -1.09
CA GLY A 97 27.23 6.04 -0.38
C GLY A 97 28.33 5.13 -0.96
N VAL A 98 28.08 3.82 -1.02
CA VAL A 98 29.01 2.86 -1.63
C VAL A 98 29.33 3.22 -3.08
N SER A 99 28.33 3.60 -3.88
CA SER A 99 28.53 4.03 -5.26
C SER A 99 29.47 5.24 -5.36
N THR A 100 29.30 6.20 -4.44
CA THR A 100 30.11 7.42 -4.37
C THR A 100 31.54 7.11 -3.94
N ASP A 101 31.72 6.28 -2.92
CA ASP A 101 33.03 5.90 -2.39
C ASP A 101 33.87 5.11 -3.42
N LEU A 102 33.21 4.28 -4.22
CA LEU A 102 33.85 3.49 -5.29
C LEU A 102 34.04 4.28 -6.60
N SER A 103 33.62 5.54 -6.67
CA SER A 103 33.83 6.35 -7.86
C SER A 103 35.31 6.68 -8.04
N MET A 104 35.79 6.75 -9.29
CA MET A 104 37.20 7.06 -9.59
C MET A 104 37.65 8.40 -8.99
N GLN A 105 36.72 9.34 -8.79
CA GLN A 105 37.01 10.64 -8.18
C GLN A 105 37.33 10.53 -6.68
N ASN A 106 36.77 9.54 -5.98
CA ASN A 106 36.93 9.36 -4.54
C ASN A 106 37.92 8.25 -4.16
N LEU A 107 38.27 7.36 -5.08
CA LEU A 107 39.28 6.32 -4.83
C LEU A 107 40.69 6.90 -4.65
N VAL A 108 40.99 8.11 -5.16
CA VAL A 108 42.27 8.83 -5.05
C VAL A 108 43.50 7.90 -5.12
N ILE A 109 43.51 6.96 -6.07
CA ILE A 109 44.67 6.13 -6.35
C ILE A 109 45.47 6.87 -7.42
N ASP A 110 46.49 7.63 -7.00
CA ASP A 110 47.41 8.28 -7.93
C ASP A 110 48.37 7.24 -8.54
N ASP A 111 48.84 7.47 -9.77
CA ASP A 111 49.88 6.67 -10.43
C ASP A 111 51.19 6.62 -9.64
N SER A 112 51.40 7.57 -8.72
CA SER A 112 52.53 7.53 -7.78
C SER A 112 52.42 6.43 -6.73
N ASP A 113 51.19 6.07 -6.34
CA ASP A 113 50.93 5.22 -5.17
C ASP A 113 50.70 3.76 -5.59
N TRP A 114 50.07 3.54 -6.75
CA TRP A 114 49.87 2.21 -7.33
C TRP A 114 49.65 2.27 -8.84
N SER A 115 50.55 1.65 -9.61
CA SER A 115 50.51 1.65 -11.08
C SER A 115 50.51 0.23 -11.67
N GLY A 116 50.14 0.11 -12.95
CA GLY A 116 50.24 -1.13 -13.74
C GLY A 116 48.91 -1.87 -13.92
N LYS A 117 48.96 -3.02 -14.64
CA LYS A 117 47.77 -3.78 -15.07
C LYS A 117 46.82 -4.17 -13.91
N ALA A 118 47.38 -4.46 -12.72
CA ALA A 118 46.59 -4.79 -11.54
C ALA A 118 45.70 -3.61 -11.08
N ARG A 119 46.26 -2.39 -11.11
CA ARG A 119 45.53 -1.16 -10.78
C ARG A 119 44.43 -0.88 -11.81
N GLU A 120 44.74 -1.01 -13.10
CA GLU A 120 43.75 -0.83 -14.17
C GLU A 120 42.56 -1.79 -14.01
N SER A 121 42.82 -3.08 -13.78
CA SER A 121 41.78 -4.08 -13.54
C SER A 121 40.96 -3.79 -12.28
N TYR A 122 41.62 -3.35 -11.19
CA TYR A 122 40.91 -2.94 -9.97
C TYR A 122 39.95 -1.78 -10.24
N LEU A 123 40.39 -0.73 -10.95
CA LEU A 123 39.55 0.43 -11.26
C LEU A 123 38.35 0.06 -12.13
N VAL A 124 38.52 -0.88 -13.06
CA VAL A 124 37.40 -1.43 -13.86
C VAL A 124 36.37 -2.12 -12.96
N VAL A 125 36.82 -2.98 -12.04
CA VAL A 125 35.93 -3.70 -11.12
C VAL A 125 35.25 -2.73 -10.15
N ALA A 126 35.99 -1.76 -9.60
CA ALA A 126 35.45 -0.74 -8.70
C ALA A 126 34.37 0.11 -9.40
N GLY A 127 34.61 0.52 -10.65
CA GLY A 127 33.60 1.23 -11.45
C GLY A 127 32.33 0.39 -11.74
N ALA A 128 32.49 -0.91 -11.97
CA ALA A 128 31.35 -1.82 -12.12
C ALA A 128 30.56 -1.98 -10.81
N GLN A 129 31.25 -2.10 -9.67
CA GLN A 129 30.62 -2.14 -8.34
C GLN A 129 29.94 -0.82 -7.97
N ALA A 130 30.53 0.32 -8.33
CA ALA A 130 29.90 1.63 -8.15
C ALA A 130 28.59 1.75 -8.93
N SER A 131 28.57 1.25 -10.18
CA SER A 131 27.38 1.25 -11.04
C SER A 131 26.29 0.32 -10.52
N ALA A 132 26.67 -0.87 -10.04
CA ALA A 132 25.75 -1.82 -9.42
C ALA A 132 25.13 -1.27 -8.12
N ALA A 133 25.95 -0.62 -7.28
CA ALA A 133 25.48 0.05 -6.07
C ALA A 133 24.51 1.21 -6.38
N ALA A 134 24.79 2.00 -7.43
CA ALA A 134 23.85 3.03 -7.90
C ALA A 134 22.51 2.44 -8.36
N ARG A 135 22.53 1.28 -9.04
CA ARG A 135 21.29 0.58 -9.44
C ARG A 135 20.49 0.15 -8.22
N VAL A 136 21.12 -0.44 -7.21
CA VAL A 136 20.45 -0.77 -5.94
C VAL A 136 19.83 0.49 -5.31
N GLY A 137 20.55 1.61 -5.30
CA GLY A 137 20.03 2.89 -4.85
C GLY A 137 18.81 3.39 -5.64
N SER A 138 18.80 3.18 -6.96
CA SER A 138 17.65 3.48 -7.83
C SER A 138 16.44 2.62 -7.49
N ILE A 139 16.61 1.30 -7.40
CA ILE A 139 15.53 0.36 -7.05
C ILE A 139 14.97 0.72 -5.67
N ALA A 140 15.85 0.98 -4.70
CA ALA A 140 15.44 1.39 -3.36
C ALA A 140 14.66 2.72 -3.36
N THR A 141 15.03 3.65 -4.24
CA THR A 141 14.27 4.90 -4.47
C THR A 141 12.87 4.62 -4.99
N THR A 142 12.76 3.80 -6.04
CA THR A 142 11.47 3.43 -6.63
C THR A 142 10.59 2.72 -5.59
N THR A 143 11.14 1.78 -4.84
CA THR A 143 10.40 1.04 -3.80
C THR A 143 9.91 1.95 -2.70
N SER A 144 10.76 2.82 -2.18
CA SER A 144 10.37 3.79 -1.16
C SER A 144 9.22 4.69 -1.63
N ALA A 145 9.35 5.30 -2.82
CA ALA A 145 8.32 6.17 -3.37
C ALA A 145 6.99 5.44 -3.61
N THR A 146 7.07 4.20 -4.11
CA THR A 146 5.92 3.35 -4.38
C THR A 146 5.17 2.99 -3.10
N LEU A 147 5.89 2.61 -2.05
CA LEU A 147 5.31 2.29 -0.74
C LEU A 147 4.65 3.51 -0.09
N VAL A 148 5.26 4.70 -0.16
CA VAL A 148 4.62 5.96 0.29
C VAL A 148 3.35 6.26 -0.50
N GLY A 149 3.38 6.03 -1.82
CA GLY A 149 2.21 6.17 -2.69
C GLY A 149 1.05 5.26 -2.25
N CYS A 150 1.32 3.98 -2.00
CA CYS A 150 0.34 3.03 -1.50
C CYS A 150 -0.19 3.40 -0.11
N ALA A 151 0.68 3.81 0.82
CA ALA A 151 0.25 4.25 2.14
C ALA A 151 -0.69 5.46 2.06
N THR A 152 -0.36 6.44 1.21
CA THR A 152 -1.19 7.63 0.97
C THR A 152 -2.54 7.26 0.34
N ALA A 153 -2.57 6.35 -0.63
CA ALA A 153 -3.81 5.85 -1.21
C ALA A 153 -4.66 5.12 -0.17
N GLY A 154 -4.04 4.37 0.75
CA GLY A 154 -4.71 3.73 1.88
C GLY A 154 -5.37 4.76 2.80
N LEU A 155 -4.67 5.83 3.17
CA LEU A 155 -5.25 6.92 3.97
C LEU A 155 -6.48 7.53 3.31
N LEU A 156 -6.41 7.83 2.01
CA LEU A 156 -7.55 8.38 1.26
C LEU A 156 -8.74 7.41 1.25
N PHE A 157 -8.46 6.12 1.07
CA PHE A 157 -9.48 5.09 1.10
C PHE A 157 -10.17 5.00 2.46
N TYR A 158 -9.43 4.92 3.57
CA TYR A 158 -10.05 4.87 4.91
C TYR A 158 -10.76 6.17 5.28
N THR A 159 -10.28 7.32 4.81
CA THR A 159 -11.02 8.60 4.94
C THR A 159 -12.38 8.54 4.21
N ALA A 160 -12.42 7.92 3.02
CA ALA A 160 -13.67 7.71 2.30
C ALA A 160 -14.60 6.74 3.03
N VAL A 161 -14.06 5.66 3.63
CA VAL A 161 -14.82 4.72 4.47
C VAL A 161 -15.43 5.44 5.68
N ALA A 162 -14.67 6.31 6.36
CA ALA A 162 -15.18 7.13 7.47
C ALA A 162 -16.33 8.04 7.01
N ALA A 163 -16.20 8.70 5.85
CA ALA A 163 -17.26 9.54 5.30
C ALA A 163 -18.53 8.74 4.95
N VAL A 164 -18.37 7.52 4.42
CA VAL A 164 -19.49 6.59 4.16
C VAL A 164 -20.18 6.21 5.48
N LEU A 165 -19.40 5.89 6.51
CA LEU A 165 -19.92 5.51 7.81
C LEU A 165 -20.74 6.64 8.47
N VAL A 166 -20.25 7.89 8.41
CA VAL A 166 -21.00 9.06 8.89
C VAL A 166 -22.35 9.19 8.18
N LYS A 167 -22.38 8.99 6.85
CA LYS A 167 -23.63 9.02 6.08
C LYS A 167 -24.58 7.90 6.48
N LEU A 168 -24.08 6.69 6.70
CA LEU A 168 -24.90 5.54 7.15
C LEU A 168 -25.50 5.77 8.55
N ILE A 169 -24.73 6.36 9.47
CA ILE A 169 -25.22 6.72 10.80
C ILE A 169 -26.34 7.76 10.69
N ALA A 170 -26.11 8.84 9.94
CA ALA A 170 -27.11 9.90 9.73
C ALA A 170 -28.40 9.34 9.10
N ALA A 171 -28.26 8.52 8.08
CA ALA A 171 -29.34 7.77 7.44
C ALA A 171 -30.18 6.94 8.44
N THR A 172 -29.50 6.16 9.28
CA THR A 172 -30.17 5.30 10.27
C THR A 172 -30.91 6.13 11.31
N VAL A 173 -30.32 7.24 11.76
CA VAL A 173 -30.97 8.19 12.67
C VAL A 173 -32.21 8.82 12.02
N THR A 174 -32.12 9.24 10.76
CA THR A 174 -33.26 9.77 10.01
C THR A 174 -34.37 8.72 9.87
N ALA A 175 -34.03 7.46 9.60
CA ALA A 175 -35.01 6.38 9.53
C ALA A 175 -35.73 6.16 10.88
N ILE A 176 -34.99 6.15 12.00
CA ILE A 176 -35.56 6.07 13.35
C ILE A 176 -36.51 7.26 13.61
N ALA A 177 -36.08 8.48 13.29
CA ALA A 177 -36.90 9.67 13.46
C ALA A 177 -38.16 9.66 12.57
N ALA A 178 -38.05 9.13 11.34
CA ALA A 178 -39.17 8.98 10.43
C ALA A 178 -40.24 8.06 11.04
N PHE A 179 -39.87 6.93 11.64
CA PHE A 179 -40.82 6.05 12.32
C PHE A 179 -41.62 6.78 13.41
N GLY A 180 -40.97 7.67 14.17
CA GLY A 180 -41.64 8.48 15.19
C GLY A 180 -42.61 9.54 14.65
N SER A 181 -42.59 9.87 13.36
CA SER A 181 -43.42 10.94 12.78
C SER A 181 -44.74 10.48 12.15
N ALA A 182 -45.05 9.17 12.17
CA ALA A 182 -46.35 8.57 11.85
C ALA A 182 -46.96 8.83 10.44
N VAL A 183 -46.24 9.44 9.49
CA VAL A 183 -46.72 9.67 8.12
C VAL A 183 -46.20 8.57 7.18
N PHE A 184 -46.93 7.46 7.05
CA PHE A 184 -46.51 6.37 6.16
C PHE A 184 -47.58 6.00 5.12
N SER A 185 -47.28 6.32 3.86
CA SER A 185 -47.82 5.62 2.68
C SER A 185 -46.73 4.73 2.09
N TRP A 186 -47.09 3.77 1.22
CA TRP A 186 -46.11 2.94 0.48
C TRP A 186 -45.07 3.79 -0.29
N ALA A 187 -45.48 4.95 -0.82
CA ALA A 187 -44.58 5.86 -1.52
C ALA A 187 -43.62 6.58 -0.56
N GLY A 188 -44.12 6.97 0.63
CA GLY A 188 -43.28 7.52 1.70
C GLY A 188 -42.29 6.49 2.25
N ALA A 189 -42.68 5.21 2.30
CA ALA A 189 -41.82 4.10 2.70
C ALA A 189 -40.64 3.90 1.73
N ALA A 190 -40.90 3.92 0.43
CA ALA A 190 -39.86 3.83 -0.59
C ALA A 190 -38.92 5.04 -0.54
N LEU A 191 -39.47 6.25 -0.34
CA LEU A 191 -38.68 7.47 -0.16
C LEU A 191 -37.81 7.41 1.10
N VAL A 192 -38.29 6.86 2.21
CA VAL A 192 -37.47 6.67 3.43
C VAL A 192 -36.32 5.71 3.18
N ILE A 193 -36.49 4.63 2.39
CA ILE A 193 -35.39 3.73 2.03
C ILE A 193 -34.37 4.42 1.11
N GLU A 194 -34.87 5.22 0.15
CA GLU A 194 -34.04 5.98 -0.79
C GLU A 194 -33.27 7.12 -0.11
N GLU A 195 -33.94 7.85 0.79
CA GLU A 195 -33.44 9.04 1.50
C GLU A 195 -32.64 8.66 2.75
N ALA A 196 -32.92 7.51 3.38
CA ALA A 196 -32.06 6.91 4.40
C ALA A 196 -30.74 6.38 3.81
N GLY A 197 -30.25 6.91 2.69
CA GLY A 197 -28.84 6.85 2.32
C GLY A 197 -28.28 5.47 1.97
N PHE A 198 -29.09 4.41 1.98
CA PHE A 198 -28.73 3.05 1.56
C PHE A 198 -28.65 2.92 0.03
N ASN A 199 -28.30 4.02 -0.64
CA ASN A 199 -28.31 4.09 -2.09
C ASN A 199 -27.13 3.29 -2.67
N THR A 200 -27.37 2.67 -3.83
CA THR A 200 -26.35 2.12 -4.72
C THR A 200 -25.17 3.08 -4.96
N ALA A 201 -25.38 4.39 -4.85
CA ALA A 201 -24.33 5.39 -4.94
C ALA A 201 -23.27 5.29 -3.82
N VAL A 202 -23.67 4.94 -2.59
CA VAL A 202 -22.73 4.76 -1.46
C VAL A 202 -21.92 3.49 -1.65
N LEU A 203 -22.57 2.39 -2.02
CA LEU A 203 -21.94 1.12 -2.37
C LEU A 203 -21.02 1.26 -3.59
N GLY A 204 -21.47 1.94 -4.64
CA GLY A 204 -20.71 2.21 -5.85
C GLY A 204 -19.52 3.12 -5.60
N GLY A 205 -19.69 4.15 -4.76
CA GLY A 205 -18.58 5.01 -4.31
C GLY A 205 -17.54 4.22 -3.52
N ALA A 206 -17.97 3.42 -2.56
CA ALA A 206 -17.11 2.54 -1.78
C ALA A 206 -16.34 1.54 -2.68
N ALA A 207 -17.03 0.85 -3.57
CA ALA A 207 -16.41 -0.07 -4.54
C ALA A 207 -15.44 0.65 -5.50
N ALA A 208 -15.77 1.86 -5.96
CA ALA A 208 -14.88 2.67 -6.80
C ALA A 208 -13.61 3.09 -6.04
N THR A 209 -13.74 3.53 -4.78
CA THR A 209 -12.58 3.89 -3.95
C THR A 209 -11.69 2.69 -3.64
N LEU A 210 -12.28 1.52 -3.36
CA LEU A 210 -11.54 0.27 -3.20
C LEU A 210 -10.83 -0.13 -4.50
N GLY A 211 -11.53 -0.05 -5.63
CA GLY A 211 -10.96 -0.34 -6.95
C GLY A 211 -9.79 0.57 -7.30
N ALA A 212 -9.89 1.87 -6.99
CA ALA A 212 -8.80 2.82 -7.16
C ALA A 212 -7.60 2.49 -6.26
N PHE A 213 -7.83 2.11 -5.01
CA PHE A 213 -6.78 1.68 -4.09
C PHE A 213 -6.06 0.41 -4.56
N LEU A 214 -6.82 -0.60 -5.02
CA LEU A 214 -6.27 -1.83 -5.57
C LEU A 214 -5.51 -1.60 -6.88
N ALA A 215 -6.01 -0.71 -7.75
CA ALA A 215 -5.33 -0.34 -8.99
C ALA A 215 -3.99 0.36 -8.71
N ALA A 216 -3.93 1.24 -7.69
CA ALA A 216 -2.69 1.87 -7.26
C ALA A 216 -1.67 0.83 -6.76
N GLN A 217 -2.11 -0.17 -5.97
CA GLN A 217 -1.25 -1.27 -5.53
C GLN A 217 -0.78 -2.16 -6.70
N ALA A 218 -1.65 -2.42 -7.68
CA ALA A 218 -1.29 -3.20 -8.86
C ALA A 218 -0.24 -2.48 -9.72
N ALA A 219 -0.40 -1.17 -9.94
CA ALA A 219 0.58 -0.34 -10.64
C ALA A 219 1.93 -0.33 -9.91
N ALA A 220 1.90 -0.20 -8.59
CA ALA A 220 3.07 -0.31 -7.71
C ALA A 220 3.81 -1.64 -7.89
N MET A 221 3.09 -2.78 -7.86
CA MET A 221 3.68 -4.10 -8.07
C MET A 221 4.28 -4.26 -9.47
N ALA A 222 3.63 -3.74 -10.50
CA ALA A 222 4.14 -3.81 -11.87
C ALA A 222 5.47 -3.05 -12.03
N VAL A 223 5.57 -1.85 -11.44
CA VAL A 223 6.81 -1.06 -11.44
C VAL A 223 7.93 -1.79 -10.69
N LEU A 224 7.64 -2.29 -9.48
CA LEU A 224 8.60 -3.04 -8.68
C LEU A 224 9.08 -4.32 -9.37
N HIS A 225 8.18 -5.04 -10.03
CA HIS A 225 8.54 -6.23 -10.79
C HIS A 225 9.47 -5.88 -11.95
N GLY A 226 9.15 -4.82 -12.70
CA GLY A 226 10.02 -4.33 -13.78
C GLY A 226 11.42 -3.99 -13.29
N ASP A 227 11.53 -3.27 -12.17
CA ASP A 227 12.82 -2.93 -11.57
C ASP A 227 13.58 -4.16 -11.03
N ALA A 228 12.87 -5.18 -10.53
CA ALA A 228 13.46 -6.39 -9.99
C ALA A 228 14.02 -7.34 -11.06
N VAL A 229 13.45 -7.34 -12.27
CA VAL A 229 13.89 -8.20 -13.38
C VAL A 229 14.83 -7.52 -14.35
N ASP A 230 15.03 -6.20 -14.23
CA ASP A 230 15.93 -5.43 -15.09
C ASP A 230 17.41 -5.69 -14.73
N PRO A 231 18.19 -6.30 -15.65
CA PRO A 231 19.60 -6.59 -15.41
C PRO A 231 20.50 -5.35 -15.48
N ALA A 232 19.98 -4.19 -15.92
CA ALA A 232 20.76 -2.97 -16.10
C ALA A 232 21.53 -2.58 -14.83
N GLY A 233 22.83 -2.30 -14.98
CA GLY A 233 23.71 -1.93 -13.87
C GLY A 233 24.41 -3.10 -13.17
N PHE A 234 24.02 -4.35 -13.44
CA PHE A 234 24.76 -5.53 -13.02
C PHE A 234 25.57 -6.08 -14.21
N PRO A 235 26.90 -6.25 -14.08
CA PRO A 235 27.66 -6.89 -15.14
C PRO A 235 27.18 -8.34 -15.34
N SER A 236 27.17 -8.79 -16.59
CA SER A 236 27.01 -10.22 -16.89
C SER A 236 28.12 -10.99 -16.17
N GLY A 237 27.80 -12.11 -15.53
CA GLY A 237 28.83 -12.95 -14.91
C GLY A 237 29.93 -13.27 -15.92
N ALA A 238 31.17 -13.46 -15.44
CA ALA A 238 32.41 -13.56 -16.22
C ALA A 238 32.42 -14.54 -17.43
N ASN A 239 31.36 -15.32 -17.64
CA ASN A 239 31.19 -16.29 -18.72
C ASN A 239 29.85 -16.13 -19.48
N GLY A 240 29.31 -14.91 -19.64
CA GLY A 240 28.03 -14.71 -20.32
C GLY A 240 26.83 -15.30 -19.56
N GLY A 241 26.99 -15.54 -18.26
CA GLY A 241 25.96 -16.01 -17.35
C GLY A 241 25.05 -14.89 -16.86
N SER A 242 23.98 -15.27 -16.14
CA SER A 242 22.97 -14.39 -15.55
C SER A 242 23.61 -13.17 -14.84
N PRO A 243 22.90 -12.02 -14.78
CA PRO A 243 23.37 -10.82 -14.11
C PRO A 243 23.80 -11.15 -12.69
N ALA A 244 25.04 -10.83 -12.34
CA ALA A 244 25.62 -11.17 -11.05
C ALA A 244 26.34 -9.95 -10.48
N TRP A 245 26.49 -9.93 -9.16
CA TRP A 245 27.33 -8.94 -8.52
C TRP A 245 28.76 -9.02 -9.10
N PRO A 246 29.43 -7.89 -9.40
CA PRO A 246 30.79 -7.90 -9.91
C PRO A 246 31.72 -8.59 -8.91
N THR A 247 32.33 -9.70 -9.31
CA THR A 247 33.28 -10.44 -8.47
C THR A 247 34.69 -9.92 -8.72
N SER A 248 35.42 -9.63 -7.66
CA SER A 248 36.83 -9.22 -7.71
C SER A 248 37.75 -10.45 -7.82
N ASN A 249 37.40 -11.41 -8.68
CA ASN A 249 38.08 -12.71 -8.68
C ASN A 249 39.59 -12.50 -8.89
N THR A 250 40.38 -13.20 -8.08
CA THR A 250 41.83 -13.17 -8.16
C THR A 250 42.40 -14.20 -9.12
N ALA A 251 41.56 -15.09 -9.64
CA ALA A 251 41.94 -16.16 -10.56
C ALA A 251 42.30 -15.66 -11.98
N GLN A 252 42.07 -14.37 -12.26
CA GLN A 252 42.53 -13.68 -13.48
C GLN A 252 43.72 -12.74 -13.22
N TYR A 253 44.13 -12.55 -11.97
CA TYR A 253 45.40 -11.89 -11.70
C TYR A 253 46.49 -12.94 -11.84
N SER A 254 47.53 -12.65 -12.62
CA SER A 254 48.79 -13.37 -12.48
C SER A 254 49.20 -13.22 -11.03
N ASP A 255 49.19 -14.33 -10.29
CA ASP A 255 49.50 -14.35 -8.85
C ASP A 255 50.99 -14.12 -8.59
N ALA A 256 51.73 -13.83 -9.67
CA ALA A 256 53.16 -13.72 -9.70
C ALA A 256 53.84 -14.93 -9.05
N THR A 257 53.27 -16.13 -9.21
CA THR A 257 54.00 -17.34 -8.94
C THR A 257 54.98 -17.63 -10.07
N VAL A 258 56.17 -18.10 -9.69
CA VAL A 258 57.29 -18.26 -10.61
C VAL A 258 57.07 -19.45 -11.57
N ASN A 259 56.06 -20.29 -11.34
CA ASN A 259 55.99 -21.65 -11.87
C ASN A 259 54.76 -21.96 -12.75
N ASP A 260 53.89 -20.99 -13.02
CA ASP A 260 52.61 -21.20 -13.71
C ASP A 260 52.58 -20.67 -15.16
N GLU A 261 53.69 -20.13 -15.65
CA GLU A 261 53.92 -19.72 -17.04
C GLU A 261 53.04 -18.54 -17.53
N ASP A 262 52.37 -17.82 -16.63
CA ASP A 262 51.38 -16.81 -17.00
C ASP A 262 51.96 -15.38 -17.17
N ALA A 263 53.23 -15.20 -16.80
CA ALA A 263 53.96 -13.94 -16.89
C ALA A 263 55.31 -14.09 -17.59
N ASP A 264 55.79 -13.04 -18.28
CA ASP A 264 57.04 -13.03 -19.08
C ASP A 264 58.32 -13.40 -18.30
N TRP A 265 58.25 -13.40 -16.96
CA TRP A 265 59.36 -13.68 -16.06
C TRP A 265 59.22 -15.04 -15.33
N SER A 266 58.18 -15.82 -15.63
CA SER A 266 57.98 -17.18 -15.10
C SER A 266 59.01 -18.16 -15.66
N LEU A 267 59.38 -19.16 -14.85
CA LEU A 267 60.28 -20.24 -15.26
C LEU A 267 59.52 -21.19 -16.19
N GLN A 268 60.02 -21.36 -17.42
CA GLN A 268 59.56 -22.43 -18.31
C GLN A 268 59.84 -23.78 -17.65
N LYS A 269 58.86 -24.68 -17.64
CA LYS A 269 59.07 -26.06 -17.16
C LYS A 269 60.11 -26.77 -18.03
N ASP A 270 61.15 -27.28 -17.37
CA ASP A 270 62.15 -28.21 -17.93
C ASP A 270 61.51 -29.48 -18.51
#